data_AF-A0A0M0EBS6-F1
#
_entry.id   AF-A0A0M0EBS6-F1
#
_cell.length_a   1.000
_cell.length_b   1.000
_cell.length_c   1.000
_cell.angle_alpha   90.00
_cell.angle_beta   90.00
_cell.angle_gamma   90.00
#
_symmetry.space_group_name_H-M   'P 1'
#
loop_
_entity.id
_entity.type
_entity.pdbx_description
1 polymer ?
#
loop_
_entity_poly.entity_id
_entity_poly.type
_entity_poly.pdbx_seq_one_letter_code
_entity_poly.pdbx_strand_id
1 'polypeptide(L)' 'MKTMLPAWHALDLRLMFARYQTDGAVATAGDIAHLTKLLGRAPRSYAAFAKDAATQWANG' A
#
# COMPACT_ATOMS: atom_id res chain seq x y z
N MET A 1 -8.74 -22.84 -19.78
CA MET A 1 -8.68 -22.11 -18.50
C MET A 1 -9.25 -20.71 -18.75
N LYS A 2 -10.45 -20.46 -18.23
CA LYS A 2 -11.17 -19.19 -18.38
C LYS A 2 -10.38 -18.07 -17.69
N THR A 3 -10.20 -16.95 -18.37
CA THR A 3 -9.52 -15.74 -17.88
C THR A 3 -10.02 -15.42 -16.48
N MET A 4 -9.16 -15.50 -15.46
CA MET A 4 -9.56 -15.26 -14.06
C MET A 4 -9.93 -13.80 -13.78
N LEU A 5 -9.78 -12.93 -14.78
CA LEU A 5 -9.90 -11.49 -14.64
C LEU A 5 -10.68 -10.91 -15.83
N PRO A 6 -11.46 -9.83 -15.62
CA PRO A 6 -12.13 -9.13 -16.70
C PRO A 6 -11.14 -8.60 -17.75
N ALA A 7 -11.60 -8.45 -18.99
CA ALA A 7 -10.77 -7.99 -20.12
C ALA A 7 -10.12 -6.62 -19.89
N TRP A 8 -10.74 -5.76 -19.08
CA TRP A 8 -10.24 -4.43 -18.74
C TRP A 8 -9.26 -4.39 -17.57
N HIS A 9 -9.05 -5.49 -16.85
CA HIS A 9 -8.26 -5.50 -15.62
C HIS A 9 -6.80 -5.08 -15.83
N ALA A 10 -6.21 -5.42 -16.97
CA ALA A 10 -4.85 -4.97 -17.31
C ALA A 10 -4.77 -3.44 -17.46
N LEU A 11 -5.81 -2.81 -18.03
CA LEU A 11 -5.89 -1.36 -18.14
C LEU A 11 -6.07 -0.71 -16.76
N ASP A 12 -6.95 -1.26 -15.92
CA ASP A 12 -7.17 -0.76 -14.56
C ASP A 12 -5.89 -0.78 -13.73
N LEU A 13 -5.15 -1.90 -13.75
CA LEU A 13 -3.86 -2.01 -13.06
C LEU A 13 -2.87 -0.98 -13.57
N ARG A 14 -2.77 -0.79 -14.90
CA ARG A 14 -1.87 0.21 -15.50
C ARG A 14 -2.20 1.61 -15.01
N LEU A 15 -3.48 1.98 -15.01
CA LEU A 15 -3.93 3.31 -14.57
C LEU A 15 -3.69 3.52 -13.07
N MET A 16 -3.99 2.49 -12.26
CA MET A 16 -3.70 2.51 -10.83
C MET A 16 -2.21 2.75 -10.60
N PHE A 17 -1.33 1.92 -11.18
CA PHE A 17 0.12 2.07 -11.00
C PHE A 17 0.67 3.40 -11.51
N ALA A 18 0.16 3.89 -12.65
CA ALA A 18 0.58 5.19 -13.17
C ALA A 18 0.28 6.31 -12.15
N ARG A 19 -0.92 6.33 -11.57
CA ARG A 19 -1.27 7.29 -10.52
C ARG A 19 -0.37 7.17 -9.30
N TYR A 20 -0.14 5.94 -8.81
CA TYR A 20 0.74 5.72 -7.66
C TYR A 20 2.18 6.20 -7.91
N GLN A 21 2.70 6.06 -9.13
CA GLN A 21 4.04 6.54 -9.48
C GLN A 21 4.13 8.05 -9.60
N THR A 22 3.07 8.71 -10.10
CA THR A 22 3.04 10.16 -10.28
C THR A 22 2.70 10.90 -8.99
N ASP A 23 1.62 10.51 -8.32
CA ASP A 23 1.07 11.22 -7.17
C ASP A 23 1.62 10.68 -5.84
N GLY A 24 2.16 9.47 -5.85
CA GLY A 24 2.46 8.72 -4.64
C GLY A 24 1.20 8.24 -3.90
N ALA A 25 1.41 7.70 -2.71
CA ALA A 25 0.34 7.35 -1.77
C ALA A 25 0.69 7.87 -0.37
N VAL A 26 0.94 9.17 -0.31
CA VAL A 26 1.30 9.85 0.93
C VAL A 26 0.03 10.22 1.68
N ALA A 27 -0.11 9.68 2.89
CA ALA A 27 -1.21 10.01 3.78
C ALA A 27 -1.14 11.49 4.22
N THR A 28 -2.28 12.17 4.26
CA THR A 28 -2.37 13.50 4.84
C THR A 28 -2.29 13.45 6.36
N ALA A 29 -2.05 14.59 7.01
CA ALA A 29 -2.11 14.67 8.47
C ALA A 29 -3.50 14.27 9.02
N GLY A 30 -4.58 14.57 8.28
CA GLY A 30 -5.94 14.16 8.63
C GLY A 30 -6.13 12.65 8.57
N ASP A 31 -5.59 11.99 7.54
CA ASP A 31 -5.63 10.53 7.40
C ASP A 31 -4.90 9.85 8.56
N ILE A 32 -3.71 10.36 8.93
CA ILE A 32 -2.91 9.84 10.04
C ILE A 32 -3.66 10.00 11.37
N ALA A 33 -4.25 11.18 11.61
CA ALA A 33 -5.01 11.43 12.84
C ALA A 33 -6.25 10.52 12.94
N HIS A 34 -7.00 10.37 11.85
CA HIS A 34 -8.17 9.51 11.80
C HIS A 34 -7.78 8.05 12.05
N LEU A 35 -6.76 7.55 11.36
CA LEU A 35 -6.30 6.18 11.54
C LEU A 35 -5.72 5.93 12.94
N THR A 36 -5.02 6.90 13.52
CA THR A 36 -4.52 6.83 14.90
C THR A 36 -5.66 6.65 15.90
N LYS A 37 -6.75 7.40 15.72
CA LYS A 37 -7.95 7.28 16.56
C LYS A 37 -8.59 5.88 16.46
N LEU A 38 -8.69 5.34 15.24
CA LEU A 38 -9.28 4.01 15.02
C LEU A 38 -8.41 2.88 15.61
N LEU A 39 -7.09 3.02 15.52
CA LEU A 39 -6.15 1.98 15.97
C LEU A 39 -5.76 2.10 17.45
N GLY A 40 -6.03 3.23 18.10
CA GLY A 40 -5.54 3.55 19.46
C GLY A 40 -4.03 3.77 19.54
N ARG A 41 -3.33 3.81 18.40
CA ARG A 41 -1.87 4.00 18.28
C ARG A 41 -1.54 4.65 16.94
N ALA A 42 -0.37 5.31 16.85
CA ALA A 42 0.09 5.90 15.60
C ALA A 42 0.33 4.82 14.51
N PRO A 43 -0.10 5.02 13.26
CA PRO A 43 0.13 4.06 12.18
C PRO A 43 1.62 3.82 11.96
N ARG A 44 1.95 2.61 11.50
CA ARG A 44 3.33 2.21 11.31
C ARG A 44 3.86 2.86 10.04
N SER A 45 5.07 3.43 10.07
CA SER A 45 5.68 3.98 8.86
C SER A 45 6.05 2.86 7.88
N TYR A 46 6.00 3.16 6.58
CA TYR A 46 6.37 2.21 5.53
C TYR A 46 7.82 1.75 5.66
N ALA A 47 8.74 2.66 6.00
CA ALA A 47 10.16 2.33 6.19
C ALA A 47 10.37 1.34 7.34
N ALA A 48 9.68 1.53 8.46
CA ALA A 48 9.74 0.58 9.57
C ALA A 48 9.17 -0.78 9.16
N PHE A 49 8.07 -0.81 8.39
CA PHE A 49 7.52 -2.05 7.83
C PHE A 49 8.51 -2.77 6.91
N ALA A 50 9.09 -2.07 5.94
CA ALA A 50 10.01 -2.64 4.98
C ALA A 50 11.25 -3.25 5.66
N LYS A 51 11.78 -2.58 6.70
CA LYS A 51 12.93 -3.08 7.47
C LYS A 51 12.61 -4.41 8.17
N ASP A 52 11.48 -4.48 8.88
CA ASP A 52 11.14 -5.71 9.60
C ASP A 52 10.76 -6.83 8.63
N ALA A 53 10.08 -6.53 7.52
CA ALA A 53 9.74 -7.51 6.50
C ALA A 53 11.02 -8.12 5.88
N ALA A 54 11.99 -7.28 5.51
CA ALA A 54 13.28 -7.74 5.00
C ALA A 54 14.02 -8.61 6.03
N THR A 55 13.97 -8.22 7.31
CA THR A 55 14.55 -9.01 8.41
C THR A 55 13.87 -10.38 8.54
N GLN A 56 12.54 -10.43 8.44
CA GLN A 56 11.78 -11.67 8.52
C GLN A 56 12.11 -12.63 7.37
N TRP A 57 12.23 -12.12 6.14
CA TRP A 57 12.57 -12.93 4.97
C TRP A 57 14.00 -13.47 4.99
N ALA A 58 14.95 -12.72 5.58
CA ALA A 58 16.32 -13.19 5.71
C ALA A 58 16.47 -14.34 6.74
N ASN A 59 15.50 -14.50 7.64
CA ASN A 59 15.52 -15.47 8.72
C ASN A 59 14.63 -16.71 8.45
N GLY A 60 14.01 -16.80 7.28
CA GLY A 60 13.18 -17.94 6.84
C GLY A 60 13.80 -18.65 5.65
#